data_AF-A0A021XER2-F1
#
_entry.id   AF-A0A021XER2-F1
#
_cell.length_a   1.000
_cell.length_b   1.000
_cell.length_c   1.000
_cell.angle_alpha   90.00
_cell.angle_beta   90.00
_cell.angle_gamma   90.00
#
_symmetry.space_group_name_H-M   'P 1'
#
loop_
_entity.id
_entity.type
_entity.pdbx_description
1 polymer ?
#
loop_
_entity_poly.entity_id
_entity_poly.type
_entity_poly.pdbx_seq_one_letter_code
_entity_poly.pdbx_strand_id
1 'polypeptide(L)'
;MFETLSAYWPHILVALSIVLGVPAAIHATMTKEEVRAAIGWVGVIMLSPVVGPLIYAIGGVNRIRRKTLNLSREGLLAAGWHHMAEYDVSNAYMQVAYGRALAAMQHLGDTVGRCKLTSGNRIHLLSTGDEAYAAMLAAIATAERSILLETYIFDRDPAGERFVAALSGAVARGVQVRVLIDAVGARYSIPSIVSDLQRANVPVDVFNGNIVMGLRLPYANLRTHRKILIVDGSVAFTGGLNIRAGFCAEFSGEAAALDTHFRLTGPAVSDLFRIAYEDWRFSGGDELAGEAWQIAPPPDAPESGMLARVVPSGPDKSLETNHRMLMGALSIAKRHIRIMSPYFLPDRELISAIVTAARRGVEIDIVVPSANNLKLVDLAMTAQFDQMLKHGCRIWRASGAFNHSKLTVIDGAWSYIGSSNIDPRSLRLNFEVDIEVIDADFADLIGQRIAAALSEAEEVKLDELRARPFAQRLVERITWLGSPYL
;
A
#
# COMPACT_ATOMS: atom_id res chain seq x y z
N MET A 1 -39.05 -36.90 21.93
CA MET A 1 -38.01 -35.98 21.43
C MET A 1 -38.51 -35.13 20.27
N PHE A 2 -38.96 -35.73 19.16
CA PHE A 2 -39.51 -34.99 18.01
C PHE A 2 -40.77 -34.18 18.34
N GLU A 3 -41.71 -34.74 19.09
CA GLU A 3 -42.92 -34.02 19.52
C GLU A 3 -42.61 -32.83 20.44
N THR A 4 -41.67 -33.00 21.37
CA THR A 4 -41.19 -31.94 22.25
C THR A 4 -40.52 -30.81 21.46
N LEU A 5 -39.64 -31.15 20.51
CA LEU A 5 -39.03 -30.17 19.61
C LEU A 5 -40.09 -29.46 18.76
N SER A 6 -41.06 -30.20 18.21
CA SER A 6 -42.17 -29.63 17.44
C SER A 6 -43.08 -28.72 18.27
N ALA A 7 -43.25 -28.98 19.56
CA ALA A 7 -44.07 -28.15 20.45
C ALA A 7 -43.36 -26.86 20.87
N TYR A 8 -42.04 -26.91 21.07
CA TYR A 8 -41.28 -25.80 21.67
C TYR A 8 -40.33 -25.07 20.71
N TRP A 9 -40.23 -25.47 19.43
CA TRP A 9 -39.31 -24.83 18.49
C TRP A 9 -39.44 -23.29 18.40
N PRO A 10 -40.62 -22.65 18.52
CA PRO A 10 -40.70 -21.17 18.48
C PRO A 10 -40.05 -20.54 19.72
N HIS A 11 -40.24 -21.16 20.89
CA HIS A 11 -39.66 -20.72 22.16
C HIS A 11 -38.14 -20.89 22.16
N ILE A 12 -37.67 -22.03 21.64
CA ILE A 12 -36.25 -22.32 21.45
C ILE A 12 -35.63 -21.31 20.49
N LEU A 13 -36.30 -21.01 19.36
CA LEU A 13 -35.82 -20.04 18.39
C LEU A 13 -35.73 -18.64 19.01
N VAL A 14 -36.75 -18.19 19.74
CA VAL A 14 -36.73 -16.89 20.45
C VAL A 14 -35.60 -16.84 21.48
N ALA A 15 -35.45 -17.87 22.31
CA ALA A 15 -34.39 -17.94 23.31
C ALA A 15 -33.00 -17.88 22.65
N LEU A 16 -32.75 -18.67 21.60
CA LEU A 16 -31.50 -18.64 20.84
C LEU A 16 -31.26 -17.27 20.20
N SER A 17 -32.30 -16.64 19.67
CA SER A 17 -32.23 -15.32 19.05
C SER A 17 -31.82 -14.24 20.04
N ILE A 18 -32.34 -14.28 21.27
CA ILE A 18 -31.96 -13.35 22.34
C ILE A 18 -30.52 -13.63 22.81
N VAL A 19 -30.22 -14.89 23.13
CA VAL A 19 -28.92 -15.31 23.68
C VAL A 19 -27.77 -15.04 22.70
N LEU A 20 -27.98 -15.23 21.40
CA LEU A 20 -26.97 -14.95 20.38
C LEU A 20 -27.02 -13.50 19.91
N GLY A 21 -28.21 -12.95 19.71
CA GLY A 21 -28.43 -11.64 19.09
C GLY A 21 -28.08 -10.47 19.99
N VAL A 22 -28.48 -10.49 21.27
CA VAL A 22 -28.22 -9.36 22.18
C VAL A 22 -26.71 -9.14 22.38
N PRO A 23 -25.89 -10.17 22.72
CA PRO A 23 -24.45 -9.98 22.85
C PRO A 23 -23.78 -9.58 21.53
N ALA A 24 -24.21 -10.14 20.40
CA ALA A 24 -23.69 -9.78 19.08
C ALA A 24 -23.98 -8.31 18.73
N ALA A 25 -25.22 -7.85 18.99
CA ALA A 25 -25.62 -6.46 18.74
C ALA A 25 -24.91 -5.50 19.69
N ILE A 26 -24.79 -5.82 20.98
CA ILE A 26 -23.98 -5.04 21.93
C ILE A 26 -22.54 -4.97 21.44
N HIS A 27 -21.94 -6.10 21.06
CA HIS A 27 -20.57 -6.12 20.55
C HIS A 27 -20.45 -5.27 19.28
N ALA A 28 -21.38 -5.36 18.32
CA ALA A 28 -21.39 -4.53 17.11
C ALA A 28 -21.46 -3.04 17.43
N THR A 29 -22.39 -2.64 18.31
CA THR A 29 -22.54 -1.24 18.74
C THR A 29 -21.29 -0.72 19.47
N MET A 30 -20.67 -1.55 20.32
CA MET A 30 -19.55 -1.14 21.16
C MET A 30 -18.18 -1.18 20.44
N THR A 31 -18.06 -1.89 19.32
CA THR A 31 -16.76 -2.12 18.67
C THR A 31 -16.64 -1.53 17.27
N LYS A 32 -17.75 -1.16 16.62
CA LYS A 32 -17.73 -0.53 15.30
C LYS A 32 -17.58 0.98 15.44
N GLU A 33 -16.50 1.51 14.88
CA GLU A 33 -16.18 2.94 14.89
C GLU A 33 -17.08 3.73 13.92
N GLU A 34 -17.54 3.10 12.83
CA GLU A 34 -18.44 3.71 11.87
C GLU A 34 -19.91 3.39 12.18
N VAL A 35 -20.72 4.43 12.40
CA VAL A 35 -22.16 4.31 12.71
C VAL A 35 -22.93 3.53 11.64
N ARG A 36 -22.64 3.77 10.35
CA ARG A 36 -23.29 3.05 9.24
C ARG A 36 -23.00 1.56 9.28
N ALA A 37 -21.76 1.17 9.56
CA ALA A 37 -21.37 -0.22 9.70
C ALA A 37 -22.00 -0.86 10.96
N ALA A 38 -22.04 -0.13 12.08
CA ALA A 38 -22.69 -0.57 13.31
C ALA A 38 -24.18 -0.85 13.08
N ILE A 39 -24.91 0.10 12.50
CA ILE A 39 -26.33 -0.04 12.16
C ILE A 39 -26.54 -1.21 11.20
N GLY A 40 -25.70 -1.35 10.17
CA GLY A 40 -25.79 -2.46 9.22
C GLY A 40 -25.65 -3.83 9.91
N TRP A 41 -24.65 -3.99 10.77
CA TRP A 41 -24.45 -5.23 11.51
C TRP A 41 -25.56 -5.51 12.53
N VAL A 42 -25.97 -4.49 13.29
CA VAL A 42 -27.10 -4.61 14.23
C VAL A 42 -28.39 -4.96 13.47
N GLY A 43 -28.62 -4.35 12.31
CA GLY A 43 -29.74 -4.67 11.43
C GLY A 43 -29.72 -6.12 10.95
N VAL A 44 -28.59 -6.61 10.45
CA VAL A 44 -28.44 -8.03 10.07
C VAL A 44 -28.70 -8.97 11.24
N ILE A 45 -28.20 -8.62 12.43
CA ILE A 45 -28.39 -9.41 13.65
C ILE A 45 -29.87 -9.45 14.09
N MET A 46 -30.58 -8.32 14.01
CA MET A 46 -31.97 -8.20 14.44
C MET A 46 -32.96 -8.78 13.42
N LEU A 47 -32.72 -8.56 12.12
CA LEU A 47 -33.61 -8.99 11.03
C LEU A 47 -33.45 -10.47 10.67
N SER A 48 -32.33 -11.09 11.07
CA SER A 48 -32.03 -12.49 10.81
C SER A 48 -31.66 -13.19 12.11
N PRO A 49 -32.66 -13.64 12.90
CA PRO A 49 -32.38 -14.28 14.18
C PRO A 49 -31.58 -15.58 13.99
N VAL A 50 -30.64 -15.84 14.89
CA VAL A 50 -29.63 -16.93 14.82
C VAL A 50 -28.62 -16.77 13.68
N VAL A 51 -29.05 -16.62 12.43
CA VAL A 51 -28.16 -16.52 11.26
C VAL A 51 -27.36 -15.22 11.24
N GLY A 52 -27.99 -14.08 11.53
CA GLY A 52 -27.35 -12.77 11.62
C GLY A 52 -26.19 -12.72 12.63
N PRO A 53 -26.38 -13.15 13.89
CA PRO A 53 -25.30 -13.31 14.86
C PRO A 53 -24.16 -14.21 14.36
N LEU A 54 -24.46 -15.31 13.66
CA LEU A 54 -23.45 -16.22 13.11
C LEU A 54 -22.63 -15.54 12.00
N ILE A 55 -23.29 -14.85 11.06
CA ILE A 55 -22.63 -14.08 10.00
C ILE A 55 -21.75 -12.99 10.63
N TYR A 56 -22.26 -12.29 11.64
CA TYR A 56 -21.49 -11.28 12.38
C TYR A 56 -20.27 -11.89 13.10
N ALA A 57 -20.41 -13.05 13.73
CA ALA A 57 -19.31 -13.72 14.40
C ALA A 57 -18.19 -14.12 13.43
N ILE A 58 -18.53 -14.45 12.17
CA ILE A 58 -17.59 -14.84 11.12
C ILE A 58 -16.93 -13.61 10.48
N GLY A 59 -17.72 -12.63 10.02
CA GLY A 59 -17.23 -11.51 9.19
C GLY A 59 -17.26 -10.14 9.86
N GLY A 60 -18.06 -9.95 10.90
CA GLY A 60 -18.23 -8.66 11.58
C GLY A 60 -17.27 -8.42 12.73
N VAL A 61 -16.80 -9.46 13.42
CA VAL A 61 -15.83 -9.32 14.52
C VAL A 61 -14.41 -9.17 13.96
N ASN A 62 -13.80 -8.00 14.15
CA ASN A 62 -12.40 -7.77 13.74
C ASN A 62 -11.43 -8.46 14.71
N ARG A 63 -10.94 -9.65 14.35
CA ARG A 63 -10.05 -10.47 15.19
C ARG A 63 -8.55 -10.18 14.96
N ILE A 64 -8.21 -9.40 13.93
CA ILE A 64 -6.83 -9.08 13.53
C ILE A 64 -6.19 -8.11 14.53
N ARG A 65 -6.98 -7.15 15.05
CA ARG A 65 -6.53 -6.03 15.92
C ARG A 65 -5.83 -6.45 17.23
N ARG A 66 -5.81 -7.74 17.59
CA ARG A 66 -5.28 -8.22 18.87
C ARG A 66 -4.07 -9.16 18.77
N LYS A 67 -3.66 -9.61 17.57
CA LYS A 67 -2.64 -10.66 17.45
C LYS A 67 -1.51 -10.40 16.46
N THR A 68 -1.43 -9.22 15.84
CA THR A 68 -0.22 -8.83 15.10
C THR A 68 0.93 -8.68 16.09
N LEU A 69 1.92 -9.53 15.91
CA LEU A 69 2.99 -9.85 16.84
C LEU A 69 3.70 -8.57 17.31
N ASN A 70 3.75 -8.36 18.63
CA ASN A 70 4.82 -7.57 19.22
C ASN A 70 6.11 -8.38 18.97
N LEU A 71 6.75 -8.22 17.80
CA LEU A 71 8.13 -8.65 17.65
C LEU A 71 8.94 -7.90 18.69
N SER A 72 9.71 -8.63 19.50
CA SER A 72 10.51 -8.01 20.55
C SER A 72 11.54 -7.09 19.90
N ARG A 73 11.76 -5.92 20.49
CA ARG A 73 12.85 -5.01 20.09
C ARG A 73 14.21 -5.74 20.05
N GLU A 74 14.36 -6.77 20.88
CA GLU A 74 15.52 -7.67 20.93
C GLU A 74 15.72 -8.42 19.61
N GLY A 75 14.67 -8.95 18.97
CA GLY A 75 14.78 -9.65 17.69
C GLY A 75 15.23 -8.74 16.55
N LEU A 76 14.77 -7.48 16.56
CA LEU A 76 15.21 -6.47 15.59
C LEU A 76 16.69 -6.13 15.75
N LEU A 77 17.14 -5.92 17.00
CA LEU A 77 18.54 -5.66 17.30
C LEU A 77 19.43 -6.86 16.93
N ALA A 78 18.96 -8.09 17.18
CA ALA A 78 19.66 -9.31 16.79
C ALA A 78 19.77 -9.46 15.26
N ALA A 79 18.78 -8.96 14.50
CA ALA A 79 18.82 -8.88 13.05
C ALA A 79 19.70 -7.72 12.52
N GLY A 80 20.45 -7.04 13.39
CA GLY A 80 21.34 -5.95 13.02
C GLY A 80 20.64 -4.61 12.75
N TRP A 81 19.33 -4.52 12.99
CA TRP A 81 18.58 -3.27 12.84
C TRP A 81 18.91 -2.30 13.96
N HIS A 82 19.09 -1.03 13.59
CA HIS A 82 19.19 0.07 14.53
C HIS A 82 18.56 1.34 13.94
N HIS A 83 17.83 2.08 14.79
CA HIS A 83 17.33 3.41 14.45
C HIS A 83 18.50 4.41 14.45
N MET A 84 18.68 5.12 13.35
CA MET A 84 19.78 6.06 13.16
C MET A 84 19.36 7.46 13.62
N ALA A 85 19.17 7.63 14.93
CA ALA A 85 18.66 8.86 15.56
C ALA A 85 19.48 10.11 15.24
N GLU A 86 20.77 9.97 14.93
CA GLU A 86 21.64 11.06 14.52
C GLU A 86 21.23 11.70 13.18
N TYR A 87 20.39 11.04 12.38
CA TYR A 87 19.83 11.58 11.14
C TYR A 87 18.43 12.18 11.32
N ASP A 88 17.81 12.03 12.49
CA ASP A 88 16.45 12.53 12.77
C ASP A 88 16.39 14.05 12.59
N VAL A 89 15.43 14.51 11.80
CA VAL A 89 15.27 15.93 11.51
C VAL A 89 14.50 16.60 12.65
N SER A 90 15.11 17.62 13.26
CA SER A 90 14.43 18.39 14.30
C SER A 90 13.32 19.29 13.74
N ASN A 91 12.25 19.46 14.52
CA ASN A 91 11.15 20.36 14.13
C ASN A 91 11.63 21.82 14.02
N ALA A 92 12.58 22.23 14.87
CA ALA A 92 13.18 23.56 14.82
C ALA A 92 13.90 23.81 13.49
N TYR A 93 14.68 22.85 13.01
CA TYR A 93 15.31 22.92 11.69
C TYR A 93 14.24 23.01 10.58
N MET A 94 13.22 22.16 10.61
CA MET A 94 12.12 22.21 9.63
C MET A 94 11.44 23.57 9.58
N GLN A 95 11.20 24.19 10.72
CA GLN A 95 10.56 25.49 10.80
C GLN A 95 11.41 26.60 10.16
N VAL A 96 12.73 26.54 10.33
CA VAL A 96 13.67 27.53 9.77
C VAL A 96 13.89 27.30 8.27
N ALA A 97 14.17 26.06 7.86
CA ALA A 97 14.57 25.75 6.48
C ALA A 97 13.37 25.62 5.52
N TYR A 98 12.25 25.05 5.97
CA TYR A 98 11.11 24.67 5.13
C TYR A 98 9.80 25.39 5.53
N GLY A 99 9.84 26.17 6.61
CA GLY A 99 8.70 26.94 7.09
C GLY A 99 7.68 26.13 7.89
N ARG A 100 6.73 26.86 8.49
CA ARG A 100 5.77 26.31 9.46
C ARG A 100 4.88 25.19 8.91
N ALA A 101 4.54 25.22 7.63
CA ALA A 101 3.65 24.23 7.01
C ALA A 101 4.31 22.85 6.97
N LEU A 102 5.52 22.75 6.43
CA LEU A 102 6.27 21.49 6.35
C LEU A 102 6.77 21.04 7.74
N ALA A 103 7.05 21.96 8.66
CA ALA A 103 7.30 21.61 10.06
C ALA A 103 6.08 20.97 10.74
N ALA A 104 4.87 21.45 10.46
CA ALA A 104 3.65 20.82 10.97
C ALA A 104 3.43 19.43 10.36
N MET A 105 3.76 19.26 9.07
CA MET A 105 3.71 17.97 8.38
C MET A 105 4.71 16.96 8.96
N GLN A 106 5.95 17.39 9.20
CA GLN A 106 6.97 16.59 9.86
C GLN A 106 6.47 16.11 11.24
N HIS A 107 5.95 17.02 12.07
CA HIS A 107 5.41 16.68 13.38
C HIS A 107 4.25 15.69 13.33
N LEU A 108 3.32 15.88 12.38
CA LEU A 108 2.20 14.96 12.16
C LEU A 108 2.72 13.56 11.86
N GLY A 109 3.56 13.39 10.82
CA GLY A 109 3.99 12.04 10.45
C GLY A 109 4.94 11.40 11.45
N ASP A 110 5.69 12.18 12.23
CA ASP A 110 6.48 11.65 13.35
C ASP A 110 5.62 11.13 14.51
N THR A 111 4.34 11.53 14.54
CA THR A 111 3.35 11.15 15.55
C THR A 111 2.46 10.01 15.06
N VAL A 112 2.07 10.00 13.78
CA VAL A 112 1.20 8.95 13.21
C VAL A 112 1.96 7.79 12.57
N GLY A 113 3.23 8.00 12.23
CA GLY A 113 4.11 7.01 11.62
C GLY A 113 4.95 6.25 12.63
N ARG A 114 5.52 5.12 12.18
CA ARG A 114 6.46 4.29 12.98
C ARG A 114 7.92 4.64 12.75
N CYS A 115 8.21 5.46 11.74
CA CYS A 115 9.54 5.92 11.35
C CYS A 115 9.58 7.45 11.45
N LYS A 116 10.77 8.01 11.67
CA LYS A 116 11.00 9.46 11.76
C LYS A 116 11.38 10.03 10.40
N LEU A 117 11.17 11.33 10.22
CA LEU A 117 11.77 12.04 9.08
C LEU A 117 13.29 12.11 9.30
N THR A 118 14.06 11.60 8.35
CA THR A 118 15.52 11.55 8.40
C THR A 118 16.16 12.33 7.25
N SER A 119 17.33 12.89 7.51
CA SER A 119 18.24 13.44 6.50
C SER A 119 19.19 12.35 5.98
N GLY A 120 20.10 12.68 5.07
CA GLY A 120 21.15 11.78 4.56
C GLY A 120 20.64 10.74 3.56
N ASN A 121 19.45 10.94 3.00
CA ASN A 121 18.87 10.01 2.02
C ASN A 121 19.18 10.46 0.59
N ARG A 122 19.39 9.49 -0.30
CA ARG A 122 19.38 9.70 -1.77
C ARG A 122 18.33 8.79 -2.39
N ILE A 123 17.48 9.37 -3.22
CA ILE A 123 16.41 8.66 -3.90
C ILE A 123 16.57 8.90 -5.39
N HIS A 124 16.76 7.81 -6.14
CA HIS A 124 16.85 7.83 -7.58
C HIS A 124 15.58 7.22 -8.18
N LEU A 125 14.90 8.00 -9.03
CA LEU A 125 13.70 7.57 -9.73
C LEU A 125 14.06 6.62 -10.87
N LEU A 126 13.36 5.50 -10.96
CA LEU A 126 13.44 4.51 -12.03
C LEU A 126 12.09 4.57 -12.78
N SER A 127 12.12 5.04 -14.03
CA SER A 127 10.94 5.49 -14.75
C SER A 127 10.14 4.36 -15.41
N THR A 128 10.77 3.22 -15.63
CA THR A 128 10.23 2.08 -16.39
C THR A 128 10.59 0.76 -15.73
N GLY A 129 9.89 -0.31 -16.10
CA GLY A 129 10.25 -1.66 -15.65
C GLY A 129 11.63 -2.08 -16.14
N ASP A 130 12.02 -1.75 -17.38
CA ASP A 130 13.34 -2.08 -17.92
C ASP A 130 14.47 -1.44 -17.09
N GLU A 131 14.34 -0.15 -16.78
CA GLU A 131 15.31 0.59 -15.96
C GLU A 131 15.37 0.01 -14.53
N ALA A 132 14.21 -0.22 -13.92
CA ALA A 132 14.14 -0.71 -12.55
C ALA A 132 14.67 -2.15 -12.42
N TYR A 133 14.28 -3.05 -13.32
CA TYR A 133 14.75 -4.43 -13.30
C TYR A 133 16.25 -4.51 -13.58
N ALA A 134 16.77 -3.70 -14.51
CA ALA A 134 18.21 -3.62 -14.74
C ALA A 134 18.95 -3.19 -13.47
N ALA A 135 18.49 -2.14 -12.78
CA ALA A 135 19.11 -1.66 -11.55
C ALA A 135 19.02 -2.66 -10.39
N MET A 136 17.88 -3.33 -10.23
CA MET A 136 17.68 -4.37 -9.21
C MET A 136 18.56 -5.60 -9.49
N LEU A 137 18.60 -6.09 -10.73
CA LEU A 137 19.43 -7.23 -11.12
C LEU A 137 20.93 -6.92 -10.98
N ALA A 138 21.35 -5.69 -11.32
CA ALA A 138 22.72 -5.26 -11.10
C ALA A 138 23.09 -5.27 -9.61
N ALA A 139 22.21 -4.77 -8.74
CA ALA A 139 22.43 -4.81 -7.30
C ALA A 139 22.51 -6.25 -6.77
N ILE A 140 21.64 -7.15 -7.22
CA ILE A 140 21.68 -8.59 -6.87
C ILE A 140 22.98 -9.24 -7.36
N ALA A 141 23.45 -8.88 -8.55
CA ALA A 141 24.68 -9.42 -9.13
C ALA A 141 25.93 -9.01 -8.32
N THR A 142 25.95 -7.79 -7.79
CA THR A 142 27.06 -7.27 -6.98
C THR A 142 26.92 -7.52 -5.47
N ALA A 143 25.82 -8.15 -5.03
CA ALA A 143 25.59 -8.41 -3.61
C ALA A 143 26.68 -9.32 -3.02
N GLU A 144 27.15 -8.97 -1.83
CA GLU A 144 28.25 -9.64 -1.12
C GLU A 144 27.80 -10.37 0.16
N ARG A 145 26.76 -9.86 0.84
CA ARG A 145 26.37 -10.30 2.19
C ARG A 145 24.95 -10.86 2.22
N SER A 146 23.98 -10.05 1.80
CA SER A 146 22.57 -10.42 1.93
C SER A 146 21.64 -9.77 0.92
N ILE A 147 20.53 -10.46 0.65
CA ILE A 147 19.42 -9.99 -0.16
C ILE A 147 18.11 -10.35 0.55
N LEU A 148 17.30 -9.33 0.86
CA LEU A 148 15.92 -9.51 1.32
C LEU A 148 14.97 -8.94 0.26
N LEU A 149 14.20 -9.80 -0.37
CA LEU A 149 13.20 -9.41 -1.38
C LEU A 149 11.80 -9.72 -0.85
N GLU A 150 10.95 -8.70 -0.78
CA GLU A 150 9.52 -8.81 -0.56
C GLU A 150 8.78 -8.24 -1.77
N THR A 151 7.80 -8.96 -2.30
CA THR A 151 6.97 -8.46 -3.40
C THR A 151 5.56 -9.02 -3.37
N TYR A 152 4.60 -8.25 -3.88
CA TYR A 152 3.24 -8.72 -4.09
C TYR A 152 3.18 -9.77 -5.20
N ILE A 153 3.47 -9.39 -6.45
CA ILE A 153 3.46 -10.33 -7.59
C ILE A 153 4.89 -10.57 -8.07
N PHE A 154 5.21 -11.85 -8.19
CA PHE A 154 6.39 -12.38 -8.86
C PHE A 154 5.91 -13.44 -9.84
N ASP A 155 5.84 -13.06 -11.13
CA ASP A 155 5.33 -13.95 -12.16
C ASP A 155 6.38 -14.96 -12.64
N ARG A 156 5.89 -16.12 -13.10
CA ARG A 156 6.68 -17.10 -13.81
C ARG A 156 6.66 -16.79 -15.30
N ASP A 157 7.43 -15.79 -15.67
CA ASP A 157 7.60 -15.27 -17.02
C ASP A 157 9.08 -14.92 -17.28
N PRO A 158 9.48 -14.47 -18.48
CA PRO A 158 10.88 -14.17 -18.78
C PRO A 158 11.55 -13.17 -17.84
N ALA A 159 10.81 -12.18 -17.31
CA ALA A 159 11.36 -11.25 -16.33
C ALA A 159 11.59 -11.97 -14.99
N GLY A 160 10.61 -12.74 -14.54
CA GLY A 160 10.73 -13.52 -13.31
C GLY A 160 11.87 -14.55 -13.35
N GLU A 161 12.03 -15.25 -14.47
CA GLU A 161 13.12 -16.22 -14.68
C GLU A 161 14.51 -15.56 -14.54
N ARG A 162 14.68 -14.33 -15.02
CA ARG A 162 15.93 -13.56 -14.82
C ARG A 162 16.19 -13.28 -13.34
N PHE A 163 15.18 -12.91 -12.58
CA PHE A 163 15.31 -12.72 -11.13
C PHE A 163 15.66 -14.02 -10.41
N VAL A 164 15.01 -15.14 -10.76
CA VAL A 164 15.34 -16.46 -10.18
C VAL A 164 16.80 -16.82 -10.46
N ALA A 165 17.27 -16.64 -11.69
CA ALA A 165 18.65 -16.91 -12.07
C ALA A 165 19.64 -16.02 -11.28
N ALA A 166 19.35 -14.73 -11.15
CA ALA A 166 20.21 -13.79 -10.42
C ALA A 166 20.27 -14.12 -8.91
N LEU A 167 19.12 -14.41 -8.29
CA LEU A 167 19.05 -14.78 -6.88
C LEU A 167 19.74 -16.12 -6.60
N SER A 168 19.54 -17.11 -7.48
CA SER A 168 20.24 -18.40 -7.39
C SER A 168 21.75 -18.23 -7.53
N GLY A 169 22.19 -17.37 -8.45
CA GLY A 169 23.59 -16.99 -8.59
C GLY A 169 24.17 -16.35 -7.33
N ALA A 170 23.39 -15.50 -6.62
CA ALA A 170 23.81 -14.92 -5.35
C ALA A 170 23.95 -15.98 -4.25
N VAL A 171 22.98 -16.91 -4.14
CA VAL A 171 23.09 -18.06 -3.22
C VAL A 171 24.34 -18.88 -3.50
N ALA A 172 24.65 -19.15 -4.78
CA ALA A 172 25.85 -19.88 -5.17
C ALA A 172 27.17 -19.17 -4.79
N ARG A 173 27.16 -17.84 -4.69
CA ARG A 173 28.29 -17.04 -4.18
C ARG A 173 28.38 -17.00 -2.65
N GLY A 174 27.41 -17.58 -1.94
CA GLY A 174 27.35 -17.58 -0.47
C GLY A 174 26.58 -16.41 0.14
N VAL A 175 25.92 -15.57 -0.67
CA VAL A 175 25.08 -14.46 -0.21
C VAL A 175 23.83 -15.01 0.50
N GLN A 176 23.47 -14.44 1.64
CA GLN A 176 22.25 -14.82 2.36
C GLN A 176 21.01 -14.23 1.66
N VAL A 177 20.21 -15.09 1.01
CA VAL A 177 19.01 -14.64 0.27
C VAL A 177 17.73 -15.07 0.98
N ARG A 178 16.76 -14.16 1.09
CA ARG A 178 15.39 -14.43 1.54
C ARG A 178 14.39 -13.76 0.62
N VAL A 179 13.39 -14.53 0.18
CA VAL A 179 12.33 -14.05 -0.71
C VAL A 179 10.97 -14.27 -0.05
N LEU A 180 10.17 -13.21 0.03
CA LEU A 180 8.81 -13.24 0.52
C LEU A 180 7.85 -12.82 -0.59
N ILE A 181 6.86 -13.66 -0.89
CA ILE A 181 5.86 -13.40 -1.92
C ILE A 181 4.46 -13.46 -1.31
N ASP A 182 3.57 -12.54 -1.66
CA ASP A 182 2.19 -12.58 -1.20
C ASP A 182 1.44 -13.84 -1.66
N ALA A 183 0.63 -14.46 -0.80
CA ALA A 183 -0.14 -15.67 -1.13
C ALA A 183 -1.12 -15.52 -2.29
N VAL A 184 -1.71 -14.33 -2.48
CA VAL A 184 -2.61 -14.06 -3.61
C VAL A 184 -1.78 -13.73 -4.84
N GLY A 185 -0.74 -12.91 -4.69
CA GLY A 185 0.18 -12.57 -5.76
C GLY A 185 0.88 -13.78 -6.39
N ALA A 186 1.31 -14.74 -5.57
CA ALA A 186 1.94 -16.00 -6.02
C ALA A 186 1.04 -16.88 -6.91
N ARG A 187 -0.28 -16.64 -6.92
CA ARG A 187 -1.28 -17.39 -7.71
C ARG A 187 -1.58 -16.76 -9.07
N TYR A 188 -1.00 -15.60 -9.38
CA TYR A 188 -1.15 -14.98 -10.71
C TYR A 188 -0.47 -15.79 -11.81
N SER A 189 0.55 -16.58 -11.46
CA SER A 189 1.21 -17.54 -12.34
C SER A 189 0.90 -18.98 -11.90
N ILE A 190 0.45 -19.81 -12.84
CA ILE A 190 0.19 -21.25 -12.61
C ILE A 190 0.96 -22.04 -13.67
N PRO A 191 1.95 -22.87 -13.27
CA PRO A 191 2.48 -23.04 -11.91
C PRO A 191 3.17 -21.77 -11.35
N SER A 192 3.20 -21.65 -10.01
CA SER A 192 3.79 -20.50 -9.32
C SER A 192 5.32 -20.47 -9.40
N ILE A 193 5.91 -19.27 -9.46
CA ILE A 193 7.36 -19.04 -9.43
C ILE A 193 8.03 -19.55 -8.15
N VAL A 194 7.27 -19.70 -7.06
CA VAL A 194 7.76 -20.23 -5.77
C VAL A 194 8.44 -21.58 -5.97
N SER A 195 7.87 -22.44 -6.83
CA SER A 195 8.44 -23.76 -7.13
C SER A 195 9.79 -23.68 -7.85
N ASP A 196 10.06 -22.60 -8.58
CA ASP A 196 11.30 -22.38 -9.33
C ASP A 196 12.38 -21.88 -8.38
N LEU A 197 12.04 -20.95 -7.47
CA LEU A 197 12.92 -20.49 -6.39
C LEU A 197 13.36 -21.66 -5.48
N GLN A 198 12.41 -22.52 -5.09
CA GLN A 198 12.70 -23.72 -4.29
C GLN A 198 13.65 -24.68 -5.02
N ARG A 199 13.39 -24.96 -6.30
CA ARG A 199 14.27 -25.81 -7.13
C ARG A 199 15.67 -25.21 -7.31
N ALA A 200 15.78 -23.88 -7.28
CA ALA A 200 17.04 -23.15 -7.36
C ALA A 200 17.75 -22.96 -6.00
N ASN A 201 17.25 -23.61 -4.94
CA ASN A 201 17.73 -23.49 -3.56
C ASN A 201 17.71 -22.06 -3.01
N VAL A 202 16.82 -21.19 -3.52
CA VAL A 202 16.61 -19.85 -2.98
C VAL A 202 15.58 -19.94 -1.85
N PRO A 203 15.93 -19.59 -0.59
CA PRO A 203 14.98 -19.61 0.51
C PRO A 203 13.83 -18.64 0.26
N VAL A 204 12.61 -19.20 0.16
CA VAL A 204 11.38 -18.47 -0.16
C VAL A 204 10.26 -18.87 0.79
N ASP A 205 9.46 -17.88 1.21
CA ASP A 205 8.23 -18.08 1.96
C ASP A 205 7.06 -17.31 1.32
N VAL A 206 5.84 -17.67 1.70
CA VAL A 206 4.61 -17.09 1.18
C VAL A 206 3.86 -16.36 2.30
N PHE A 207 3.78 -15.03 2.19
CA PHE A 207 3.08 -14.20 3.15
C PHE A 207 1.61 -14.63 3.22
N ASN A 208 1.17 -15.01 4.43
CA ASN A 208 -0.18 -15.52 4.68
C ASN A 208 -0.52 -16.81 3.90
N GLY A 209 0.47 -17.66 3.58
CA GLY A 209 0.29 -18.90 2.80
C GLY A 209 -0.59 -19.98 3.46
N ASN A 210 -0.75 -19.95 4.78
CA ASN A 210 -1.46 -20.98 5.57
C ASN A 210 -3.00 -20.83 5.64
N ILE A 211 -3.63 -20.05 4.74
CA ILE A 211 -5.08 -19.80 4.74
C ILE A 211 -5.92 -21.09 4.60
N VAL A 212 -5.38 -22.14 3.97
CA VAL A 212 -6.12 -23.39 3.68
C VAL A 212 -6.21 -24.32 4.91
N MET A 213 -5.35 -24.14 5.93
CA MET A 213 -5.35 -25.00 7.12
C MET A 213 -6.17 -24.39 8.26
N GLY A 214 -7.50 -24.55 8.21
CA GLY A 214 -8.41 -24.42 9.37
C GLY A 214 -8.60 -23.00 9.96
N LEU A 215 -9.73 -22.36 9.64
CA LEU A 215 -10.35 -21.28 10.44
C LEU A 215 -9.53 -19.98 10.67
N ARG A 216 -8.66 -19.57 9.74
CA ARG A 216 -8.04 -18.21 9.71
C ARG A 216 -8.73 -17.23 8.73
N LEU A 217 -10.03 -17.38 8.50
CA LEU A 217 -10.86 -16.48 7.65
C LEU A 217 -10.63 -14.97 7.88
N PRO A 218 -10.44 -14.45 9.11
CA PRO A 218 -10.17 -13.02 9.32
C PRO A 218 -8.86 -12.54 8.66
N TYR A 219 -7.86 -13.41 8.53
CA TYR A 219 -6.57 -13.08 7.93
C TYR A 219 -6.58 -13.25 6.40
N ALA A 220 -7.58 -13.92 5.82
CA ALA A 220 -7.61 -14.22 4.38
C ALA A 220 -7.63 -12.97 3.48
N ASN A 221 -8.05 -11.82 4.03
CA ASN A 221 -8.05 -10.54 3.32
C ASN A 221 -6.74 -9.76 3.43
N LEU A 222 -5.85 -10.15 4.35
CA LEU A 222 -4.54 -9.53 4.53
C LEU A 222 -3.62 -9.93 3.37
N ARG A 223 -3.04 -8.92 2.75
CA ARG A 223 -2.06 -9.07 1.68
C ARG A 223 -0.90 -8.14 1.93
N THR A 224 0.32 -8.62 1.70
CA THR A 224 1.42 -7.67 1.51
C THR A 224 1.36 -7.15 0.10
N HIS A 225 1.18 -5.84 -0.03
CA HIS A 225 1.25 -5.13 -1.29
C HIS A 225 2.56 -4.31 -1.38
N ARG A 226 3.50 -4.57 -0.48
CA ARG A 226 4.84 -3.96 -0.47
C ARG A 226 5.70 -4.57 -1.57
N LYS A 227 6.60 -3.76 -2.12
CA LYS A 227 7.67 -4.19 -3.02
C LYS A 227 8.96 -3.61 -2.47
N ILE A 228 9.75 -4.42 -1.80
CA ILE A 228 10.97 -4.02 -1.12
C ILE A 228 12.08 -4.98 -1.53
N LEU A 229 13.18 -4.46 -2.05
CA LEU A 229 14.42 -5.21 -2.23
C LEU A 229 15.51 -4.51 -1.43
N ILE A 230 16.15 -5.21 -0.50
CA ILE A 230 17.31 -4.71 0.24
C ILE A 230 18.51 -5.55 -0.13
N VAL A 231 19.61 -4.88 -0.48
CA VAL A 231 20.88 -5.50 -0.81
C VAL A 231 21.95 -5.02 0.16
N ASP A 232 22.58 -5.97 0.83
CA ASP A 232 23.69 -5.78 1.78
C ASP A 232 23.41 -4.72 2.85
N GLY A 233 22.14 -4.51 3.22
CA GLY A 233 21.73 -3.47 4.17
C GLY A 233 22.16 -2.05 3.78
N SER A 234 22.52 -1.80 2.51
CA SER A 234 23.11 -0.53 2.04
C SER A 234 22.29 0.15 0.95
N VAL A 235 21.63 -0.64 0.11
CA VAL A 235 20.77 -0.17 -0.98
C VAL A 235 19.40 -0.81 -0.82
N ALA A 236 18.36 -0.01 -0.99
CA ALA A 236 16.99 -0.51 -1.07
C ALA A 236 16.30 -0.09 -2.37
N PHE A 237 15.31 -0.86 -2.78
CA PHE A 237 14.40 -0.51 -3.86
C PHE A 237 12.96 -0.64 -3.37
N THR A 238 12.12 0.34 -3.72
CA THR A 238 10.67 0.26 -3.46
C THR A 238 9.88 1.14 -4.43
N GLY A 239 8.56 0.94 -4.51
CA GLY A 239 7.66 1.65 -5.41
C GLY A 239 6.46 0.82 -5.87
N GLY A 240 5.93 1.10 -7.08
CA GLY A 240 4.72 0.45 -7.58
C GLY A 240 4.94 -0.88 -8.31
N LEU A 241 6.13 -1.09 -8.88
CA LEU A 241 6.44 -2.24 -9.75
C LEU A 241 6.32 -3.59 -9.06
N ASN A 242 5.58 -4.49 -9.68
CA ASN A 242 5.68 -5.94 -9.45
C ASN A 242 6.77 -6.54 -10.35
N ILE A 243 7.18 -7.80 -10.13
CA ILE A 243 8.11 -8.51 -11.03
C ILE A 243 7.30 -9.27 -12.07
N ARG A 244 7.12 -8.66 -13.26
CA ARG A 244 6.33 -9.21 -14.37
C ARG A 244 6.85 -8.67 -15.71
N ALA A 245 6.90 -9.51 -16.73
CA ALA A 245 7.24 -9.14 -18.11
C ALA A 245 6.34 -8.03 -18.68
N GLY A 246 5.09 -7.93 -18.19
CA GLY A 246 4.12 -6.91 -18.55
C GLY A 246 4.55 -5.46 -18.29
N PHE A 247 5.56 -5.21 -17.44
CA PHE A 247 6.10 -3.87 -17.17
C PHE A 247 7.39 -3.57 -17.96
N CYS A 248 7.87 -4.52 -18.75
CA CYS A 248 9.15 -4.45 -19.48
C CYS A 248 8.86 -4.27 -20.97
N ALA A 249 9.37 -3.20 -21.58
CA ALA A 249 9.29 -2.99 -23.02
C ALA A 249 10.09 -4.07 -23.77
N GLU A 250 11.17 -4.60 -23.20
CA GLU A 250 11.92 -5.75 -23.73
C GLU A 250 11.02 -6.95 -24.06
N PHE A 251 10.00 -7.21 -23.23
CA PHE A 251 9.10 -8.37 -23.39
C PHE A 251 7.72 -8.02 -23.94
N SER A 252 7.21 -6.82 -23.67
CA SER A 252 5.83 -6.41 -23.98
C SER A 252 5.74 -5.29 -25.03
N GLY A 253 6.86 -4.77 -25.53
CA GLY A 253 6.91 -3.68 -26.50
C GLY A 253 6.15 -2.44 -26.02
N GLU A 254 5.44 -1.78 -26.93
CA GLU A 254 4.63 -0.58 -26.64
C GLU A 254 3.43 -0.84 -25.73
N ALA A 255 3.04 -2.11 -25.54
CA ALA A 255 1.95 -2.48 -24.63
C ALA A 255 2.41 -2.63 -23.17
N ALA A 256 3.71 -2.45 -22.88
CA ALA A 256 4.24 -2.53 -21.53
C ALA A 256 3.56 -1.50 -20.61
N ALA A 257 3.01 -1.96 -19.50
CA ALA A 257 2.49 -1.09 -18.47
C ALA A 257 3.60 -0.21 -17.90
N LEU A 258 3.28 1.04 -17.59
CA LEU A 258 4.18 1.99 -16.96
C LEU A 258 4.02 1.92 -15.45
N ASP A 259 5.10 2.05 -14.71
CA ASP A 259 5.08 2.26 -13.26
C ASP A 259 6.38 2.96 -12.87
N THR A 260 6.42 3.50 -11.65
CA THR A 260 7.61 4.16 -11.11
C THR A 260 8.14 3.37 -9.92
N HIS A 261 9.45 3.20 -9.89
CA HIS A 261 10.17 2.57 -8.79
C HIS A 261 11.34 3.45 -8.36
N PHE A 262 11.93 3.16 -7.21
CA PHE A 262 12.92 4.03 -6.62
C PHE A 262 14.06 3.21 -6.06
N ARG A 263 15.30 3.66 -6.32
CA ARG A 263 16.51 3.16 -5.66
C ARG A 263 16.90 4.12 -4.55
N LEU A 264 17.18 3.60 -3.36
CA LEU A 264 17.45 4.37 -2.16
C LEU A 264 18.77 3.98 -1.52
N THR A 265 19.46 4.96 -0.99
CA THR A 265 20.56 4.81 -0.03
C THR A 265 20.37 5.81 1.11
N GLY A 266 20.88 5.49 2.30
CA GLY A 266 20.76 6.32 3.49
C GLY A 266 19.91 5.68 4.58
N PRO A 267 19.53 6.44 5.63
CA PRO A 267 18.81 5.90 6.79
C PRO A 267 17.49 5.20 6.45
N ALA A 268 16.80 5.59 5.37
CA ALA A 268 15.57 4.94 4.90
C ALA A 268 15.74 3.44 4.59
N VAL A 269 16.97 2.98 4.29
CA VAL A 269 17.26 1.54 4.09
C VAL A 269 17.04 0.75 5.39
N SER A 270 17.43 1.31 6.54
CA SER A 270 17.22 0.68 7.85
C SER A 270 15.72 0.53 8.16
N ASP A 271 14.93 1.55 7.83
CA ASP A 271 13.47 1.53 8.00
C ASP A 271 12.79 0.50 7.09
N LEU A 272 13.16 0.46 5.81
CA LEU A 272 12.65 -0.55 4.86
C LEU A 272 13.04 -1.97 5.29
N PHE A 273 14.27 -2.16 5.79
CA PHE A 273 14.70 -3.44 6.35
C PHE A 273 13.87 -3.87 7.54
N ARG A 274 13.59 -2.96 8.49
CA ARG A 274 12.71 -3.27 9.62
C ARG A 274 11.36 -3.78 9.17
N ILE A 275 10.76 -3.14 8.16
CA ILE A 275 9.44 -3.50 7.65
C ILE A 275 9.47 -4.89 7.00
N ALA A 276 10.38 -5.12 6.05
CA ALA A 276 10.50 -6.40 5.36
C ALA A 276 10.88 -7.55 6.32
N TYR A 277 11.71 -7.26 7.33
CA TYR A 277 12.02 -8.20 8.40
C TYR A 277 10.78 -8.59 9.21
N GLU A 278 9.97 -7.61 9.63
CA GLU A 278 8.74 -7.86 10.38
C GLU A 278 7.79 -8.78 9.59
N ASP A 279 7.66 -8.59 8.28
CA ASP A 279 6.81 -9.41 7.41
C ASP A 279 7.38 -10.82 7.16
N TRP A 280 8.71 -10.93 7.02
CA TRP A 280 9.43 -12.21 6.95
C TRP A 280 9.18 -13.05 8.22
N ARG A 281 9.35 -12.44 9.40
CA ARG A 281 9.10 -13.09 10.69
C ARG A 281 7.64 -13.43 10.91
N PHE A 282 6.73 -12.58 10.44
CA PHE A 282 5.29 -12.85 10.50
C PHE A 282 4.91 -14.11 9.72
N SER A 283 5.60 -14.39 8.61
CA SER A 283 5.34 -15.55 7.76
C SER A 283 5.89 -16.86 8.33
N GLY A 284 6.81 -16.77 9.29
CA GLY A 284 7.48 -17.92 9.93
C GLY A 284 8.95 -18.07 9.52
N GLY A 285 9.48 -17.10 8.77
CA GLY A 285 10.88 -17.02 8.39
C GLY A 285 11.82 -16.92 9.59
N ASP A 286 13.12 -17.17 9.40
CA ASP A 286 14.16 -17.13 10.43
C ASP A 286 14.51 -15.71 10.94
N GLU A 287 15.36 -15.60 11.97
CA GLU A 287 15.65 -14.34 12.68
C GLU A 287 16.54 -13.33 11.94
N LEU A 288 16.98 -13.64 10.72
CA LEU A 288 17.95 -12.84 9.96
C LEU A 288 19.13 -12.35 10.81
N ALA A 289 19.64 -13.21 11.69
CA ALA A 289 20.71 -12.87 12.62
C ALA A 289 22.10 -12.99 11.97
N GLY A 290 23.06 -12.22 12.47
CA GLY A 290 24.47 -12.30 12.10
C GLY A 290 24.96 -11.17 11.17
N GLU A 291 26.26 -11.16 10.88
CA GLU A 291 26.95 -10.07 10.16
C GLU A 291 26.39 -9.82 8.75
N ALA A 292 25.87 -10.86 8.10
CA ALA A 292 25.32 -10.75 6.75
C ALA A 292 24.15 -9.77 6.66
N TRP A 293 23.37 -9.62 7.74
CA TRP A 293 22.15 -8.82 7.79
C TRP A 293 22.33 -7.44 8.42
N GLN A 294 23.56 -7.07 8.79
CA GLN A 294 23.84 -5.76 9.37
C GLN A 294 23.55 -4.63 8.38
N ILE A 295 22.82 -3.62 8.85
CA ILE A 295 22.62 -2.37 8.12
C ILE A 295 23.96 -1.66 7.93
N ALA A 296 24.27 -1.30 6.69
CA ALA A 296 25.47 -0.55 6.37
C ALA A 296 25.32 0.92 6.82
N PRO A 297 26.41 1.58 7.22
CA PRO A 297 26.36 3.01 7.53
C PRO A 297 25.93 3.81 6.29
N PRO A 298 25.11 4.86 6.45
CA PRO A 298 24.73 5.75 5.36
C PRO A 298 25.97 6.35 4.69
N PRO A 299 25.96 6.53 3.35
CA PRO A 299 27.11 7.09 2.64
C PRO A 299 27.28 8.60 2.88
N ASP A 300 26.19 9.29 3.20
CA ASP A 300 26.17 10.73 3.44
C ASP A 300 26.05 11.04 4.94
N ALA A 301 26.57 12.19 5.35
CA ALA A 301 26.49 12.65 6.74
C ALA A 301 25.06 13.12 7.11
N PRO A 302 24.74 13.19 8.41
CA PRO A 302 23.53 13.87 8.88
C PRO A 302 23.39 15.29 8.34
N GLU A 303 22.15 15.79 8.26
CA GLU A 303 21.79 17.11 7.75
C GLU A 303 22.18 17.37 6.28
N SER A 304 22.48 16.32 5.51
CA SER A 304 22.72 16.38 4.07
C SER A 304 21.66 15.61 3.29
N GLY A 305 21.74 15.60 1.96
CA GLY A 305 20.82 14.82 1.11
C GLY A 305 19.36 15.23 1.23
N MET A 306 18.47 14.35 0.77
CA MET A 306 17.02 14.53 0.81
C MET A 306 16.47 14.19 2.20
N LEU A 307 15.43 14.91 2.61
CA LEU A 307 14.65 14.54 3.79
C LEU A 307 13.62 13.48 3.39
N ALA A 308 13.65 12.32 4.03
CA ALA A 308 12.73 11.23 3.72
C ALA A 308 12.23 10.50 4.96
N ARG A 309 10.98 10.04 4.89
CA ARG A 309 10.36 9.17 5.90
C ARG A 309 9.70 7.99 5.21
N VAL A 310 10.07 6.78 5.61
CA VAL A 310 9.35 5.57 5.22
C VAL A 310 8.03 5.51 5.99
N VAL A 311 6.94 5.30 5.28
CA VAL A 311 5.58 5.29 5.83
C VAL A 311 4.95 3.91 5.60
N PRO A 312 5.20 2.94 6.50
CA PRO A 312 4.48 1.68 6.46
C PRO A 312 3.02 1.92 6.87
N SER A 313 2.09 1.31 6.13
CA SER A 313 0.68 1.26 6.52
C SER A 313 0.14 -0.16 6.42
N GLY A 314 -0.96 -0.44 7.13
CA GLY A 314 -1.59 -1.75 7.12
C GLY A 314 -2.62 -1.94 8.23
N PRO A 315 -3.36 -3.06 8.23
CA PRO A 315 -4.38 -3.39 9.24
C PRO A 315 -3.77 -3.84 10.59
N ASP A 316 -2.79 -3.09 11.07
CA ASP A 316 -2.06 -3.30 12.33
C ASP A 316 -2.04 -2.01 13.16
N LYS A 317 -0.94 -1.74 13.88
CA LYS A 317 -0.75 -0.48 14.62
C LYS A 317 -0.64 0.76 13.72
N SER A 318 -0.39 0.55 12.43
CA SER A 318 -0.20 1.57 11.39
C SER A 318 -1.48 1.79 10.57
N LEU A 319 -2.62 1.32 11.09
CA LEU A 319 -3.93 1.52 10.47
C LEU A 319 -4.20 3.02 10.32
N GLU A 320 -4.61 3.44 9.12
CA GLU A 320 -4.85 4.83 8.72
C GLU A 320 -3.60 5.74 8.70
N THR A 321 -2.38 5.24 8.91
CA THR A 321 -1.18 6.10 8.84
C THR A 321 -1.10 6.82 7.49
N ASN A 322 -1.28 6.10 6.38
CA ASN A 322 -1.27 6.69 5.04
C ASN A 322 -2.41 7.70 4.83
N HIS A 323 -3.63 7.36 5.28
CA HIS A 323 -4.78 8.25 5.24
C HIS A 323 -4.51 9.58 5.96
N ARG A 324 -3.95 9.51 7.18
CA ARG A 324 -3.61 10.69 8.00
C ARG A 324 -2.51 11.53 7.36
N MET A 325 -1.51 10.88 6.76
CA MET A 325 -0.44 11.56 6.00
C MET A 325 -1.04 12.37 4.84
N LEU A 326 -1.89 11.76 4.02
CA LEU A 326 -2.57 12.44 2.91
C LEU A 326 -3.46 13.59 3.41
N MET A 327 -4.25 13.37 4.47
CA MET A 327 -5.08 14.42 5.07
C MET A 327 -4.25 15.62 5.55
N GLY A 328 -3.12 15.36 6.20
CA GLY A 328 -2.17 16.38 6.63
C GLY A 328 -1.62 17.18 5.45
N ALA A 329 -1.13 16.48 4.43
CA ALA A 329 -0.55 17.08 3.24
C ALA A 329 -1.56 17.97 2.49
N LEU A 330 -2.80 17.48 2.28
CA LEU A 330 -3.91 18.25 1.68
C LEU A 330 -4.27 19.49 2.50
N SER A 331 -4.16 19.41 3.84
CA SER A 331 -4.48 20.53 4.73
C SER A 331 -3.45 21.67 4.64
N ILE A 332 -2.18 21.37 4.37
CA ILE A 332 -1.10 22.36 4.33
C ILE A 332 -0.81 22.93 2.93
N ALA A 333 -1.37 22.33 1.87
CA ALA A 333 -1.18 22.76 0.49
C ALA A 333 -1.54 24.26 0.27
N LYS A 334 -0.85 24.95 -0.63
CA LYS A 334 -1.05 26.39 -0.84
C LYS A 334 -1.30 26.77 -2.29
N ARG A 335 -0.70 26.06 -3.24
CA ARG A 335 -0.69 26.42 -4.66
C ARG A 335 -1.27 25.31 -5.51
N HIS A 336 -0.69 24.11 -5.46
CA HIS A 336 -1.12 23.01 -6.30
C HIS A 336 -0.92 21.64 -5.66
N ILE A 337 -1.78 20.70 -6.03
CA ILE A 337 -1.73 19.29 -5.69
C ILE A 337 -1.84 18.52 -7.02
N ARG A 338 -0.87 17.65 -7.31
CA ARG A 338 -0.97 16.71 -8.44
C ARG A 338 -0.89 15.29 -7.93
N ILE A 339 -1.85 14.47 -8.35
CA ILE A 339 -1.99 13.07 -7.95
C ILE A 339 -2.05 12.22 -9.21
N MET A 340 -1.26 11.15 -9.24
CA MET A 340 -1.37 10.07 -10.21
C MET A 340 -1.62 8.78 -9.44
N SER A 341 -2.71 8.09 -9.78
CA SER A 341 -3.04 6.79 -9.18
C SER A 341 -3.82 5.94 -10.19
N PRO A 342 -3.49 4.64 -10.36
CA PRO A 342 -4.25 3.76 -11.25
C PRO A 342 -5.65 3.48 -10.70
N TYR A 343 -5.80 3.49 -9.38
CA TYR A 343 -7.07 3.32 -8.69
C TYR A 343 -7.26 4.49 -7.74
N PHE A 344 -8.18 5.37 -8.09
CA PHE A 344 -8.48 6.60 -7.34
C PHE A 344 -9.94 6.58 -6.90
N LEU A 345 -10.16 5.88 -5.78
CA LEU A 345 -11.44 5.65 -5.15
C LEU A 345 -11.40 6.14 -3.67
N PRO A 346 -11.08 7.43 -3.43
CA PRO A 346 -10.95 7.95 -2.06
C PRO A 346 -12.25 7.80 -1.26
N ASP A 347 -12.09 7.69 0.05
CA ASP A 347 -13.20 7.74 0.98
C ASP A 347 -13.77 9.17 1.10
N ARG A 348 -14.82 9.31 1.91
CA ARG A 348 -15.53 10.58 2.03
C ARG A 348 -14.67 11.65 2.69
N GLU A 349 -13.83 11.23 3.62
CA GLU A 349 -12.91 12.06 4.39
C GLU A 349 -11.86 12.68 3.46
N LEU A 350 -11.21 11.87 2.63
CA LEU A 350 -10.25 12.34 1.62
C LEU A 350 -10.93 13.21 0.55
N ILE A 351 -12.11 12.82 0.03
CA ILE A 351 -12.87 13.67 -0.89
C ILE A 351 -13.13 15.04 -0.26
N SER A 352 -13.54 15.08 1.01
CA SER A 352 -13.80 16.34 1.71
C SER A 352 -12.53 17.18 1.85
N ALA A 353 -11.38 16.59 2.14
CA ALA A 353 -10.11 17.31 2.24
C ALA A 353 -9.66 17.87 0.89
N ILE A 354 -9.74 17.06 -0.18
CA ILE A 354 -9.43 17.46 -1.56
C ILE A 354 -10.32 18.64 -1.98
N VAL A 355 -11.64 18.49 -1.82
CA VAL A 355 -12.62 19.53 -2.16
C VAL A 355 -12.38 20.80 -1.35
N THR A 356 -12.02 20.68 -0.06
CA THR A 356 -11.73 21.83 0.79
C THR A 356 -10.46 22.56 0.33
N ALA A 357 -9.43 21.83 -0.10
CA ALA A 357 -8.23 22.41 -0.69
C ALA A 357 -8.55 23.14 -2.02
N ALA A 358 -9.35 22.54 -2.89
CA ALA A 358 -9.81 23.20 -4.12
C ALA A 358 -10.58 24.50 -3.83
N ARG A 359 -11.47 24.48 -2.83
CA ARG A 359 -12.23 25.67 -2.38
C ARG A 359 -11.37 26.75 -1.73
N ARG A 360 -10.20 26.40 -1.21
CA ARG A 360 -9.18 27.36 -0.74
C ARG A 360 -8.42 28.03 -1.88
N GLY A 361 -8.65 27.62 -3.13
CA GLY A 361 -7.95 28.13 -4.32
C GLY A 361 -6.70 27.33 -4.69
N VAL A 362 -6.51 26.14 -4.12
CA VAL A 362 -5.42 25.23 -4.53
C VAL A 362 -5.82 24.55 -5.84
N GLU A 363 -4.93 24.56 -6.83
CA GLU A 363 -5.11 23.87 -8.10
C GLU A 363 -4.93 22.35 -7.89
N ILE A 364 -5.91 21.54 -8.31
CA ILE A 364 -5.86 20.09 -8.08
C ILE A 364 -6.01 19.34 -9.40
N ASP A 365 -4.97 18.57 -9.75
CA ASP A 365 -4.97 17.64 -10.86
C ASP A 365 -4.91 16.20 -10.38
N ILE A 366 -5.86 15.40 -10.83
CA ILE A 366 -5.92 13.98 -10.56
C ILE A 366 -5.83 13.24 -11.89
N VAL A 367 -4.75 12.49 -12.09
CA VAL A 367 -4.50 11.69 -13.28
C VAL A 367 -4.82 10.23 -13.00
N VAL A 368 -5.71 9.67 -13.80
CA VAL A 368 -6.13 8.27 -13.77
C VAL A 368 -6.01 7.68 -15.18
N PRO A 369 -5.78 6.37 -15.33
CA PRO A 369 -5.70 5.76 -16.65
C PRO A 369 -7.06 5.79 -17.37
N SER A 370 -7.05 5.97 -18.69
CA SER A 370 -8.24 5.84 -19.54
C SER A 370 -8.70 4.38 -19.67
N ALA A 371 -7.75 3.45 -19.83
CA ALA A 371 -7.97 2.02 -19.84
C ALA A 371 -7.42 1.40 -18.56
N ASN A 372 -8.29 0.79 -17.77
CA ASN A 372 -7.92 0.16 -16.50
C ASN A 372 -7.97 -1.38 -16.62
N ASN A 373 -6.99 -2.08 -16.05
CA ASN A 373 -7.00 -3.53 -15.98
C ASN A 373 -8.13 -4.08 -15.07
N LEU A 374 -8.65 -3.25 -14.14
CA LEU A 374 -9.77 -3.59 -13.26
C LEU A 374 -11.03 -2.78 -13.62
N LYS A 375 -11.86 -3.31 -14.54
CA LYS A 375 -13.08 -2.65 -15.04
C LYS A 375 -14.07 -2.25 -13.94
N LEU A 376 -14.25 -3.08 -12.90
CA LEU A 376 -15.16 -2.76 -11.80
C LEU A 376 -14.67 -1.58 -10.97
N VAL A 377 -13.37 -1.48 -10.75
CA VAL A 377 -12.75 -0.36 -10.04
C VAL A 377 -12.93 0.92 -10.86
N ASP A 378 -12.71 0.85 -12.17
CA ASP A 378 -12.91 1.98 -13.07
C ASP A 378 -14.35 2.55 -13.07
N LEU A 379 -15.35 1.66 -13.07
CA LEU A 379 -16.76 2.05 -12.93
C LEU A 379 -17.04 2.74 -11.59
N ALA A 380 -16.51 2.19 -10.49
CA ALA A 380 -16.67 2.76 -9.16
C ALA A 380 -15.99 4.14 -9.03
N MET A 381 -14.78 4.29 -9.58
CA MET A 381 -14.04 5.57 -9.62
C MET A 381 -14.86 6.63 -10.36
N THR A 382 -15.33 6.29 -11.56
CA THR A 382 -16.10 7.19 -12.42
C THR A 382 -17.37 7.69 -11.72
N ALA A 383 -18.02 6.84 -10.92
CA ALA A 383 -19.20 7.21 -10.14
C ALA A 383 -18.93 8.33 -9.11
N GLN A 384 -17.68 8.52 -8.66
CA GLN A 384 -17.29 9.52 -7.67
C GLN A 384 -16.80 10.84 -8.27
N PHE A 385 -16.43 10.89 -9.55
CA PHE A 385 -15.81 12.08 -10.17
C PHE A 385 -16.64 13.36 -10.03
N ASP A 386 -17.98 13.28 -10.16
CA ASP A 386 -18.89 14.42 -9.95
C ASP A 386 -18.68 15.09 -8.58
N GLN A 387 -18.35 14.32 -7.54
CA GLN A 387 -18.14 14.86 -6.19
C GLN A 387 -16.97 15.83 -6.09
N MET A 388 -15.99 15.73 -6.99
CA MET A 388 -14.77 16.55 -7.01
C MET A 388 -14.83 17.61 -8.13
N LEU A 389 -15.26 17.22 -9.33
CA LEU A 389 -15.35 18.12 -10.50
C LEU A 389 -16.24 19.34 -10.22
N LYS A 390 -17.38 19.15 -9.54
CA LYS A 390 -18.30 20.26 -9.19
C LYS A 390 -17.72 21.25 -8.17
N HIS A 391 -16.53 20.97 -7.64
CA HIS A 391 -15.87 21.76 -6.62
C HIS A 391 -14.48 22.27 -7.04
N GLY A 392 -14.19 22.25 -8.35
CA GLY A 392 -12.98 22.87 -8.91
C GLY A 392 -11.75 21.97 -8.97
N CYS A 393 -11.90 20.67 -8.69
CA CYS A 393 -10.86 19.69 -8.98
C CYS A 393 -10.89 19.35 -10.48
N ARG A 394 -9.74 19.06 -11.08
CA ARG A 394 -9.62 18.55 -12.45
C ARG A 394 -9.22 17.08 -12.43
N ILE A 395 -9.92 16.29 -13.23
CA ILE A 395 -9.65 14.86 -13.37
C ILE A 395 -9.31 14.59 -14.83
N TRP A 396 -8.24 13.85 -15.04
CA TRP A 396 -7.64 13.61 -16.34
C TRP A 396 -7.55 12.11 -16.60
N ARG A 397 -8.05 11.67 -17.76
CA ARG A 397 -7.97 10.29 -18.23
C ARG A 397 -6.77 10.17 -19.17
N ALA A 398 -5.65 9.67 -18.66
CA ALA A 398 -4.43 9.49 -19.44
C ALA A 398 -4.58 8.36 -20.48
N SER A 399 -4.30 8.65 -21.74
CA SER A 399 -4.29 7.68 -22.84
C SER A 399 -2.98 6.87 -22.86
N GLY A 400 -2.91 5.87 -23.73
CA GLY A 400 -1.71 5.06 -23.91
C GLY A 400 -1.64 3.84 -22.98
N ALA A 401 -0.41 3.37 -22.74
CA ALA A 401 -0.18 2.20 -21.90
C ALA A 401 -0.64 2.43 -20.46
N PHE A 402 -1.16 1.38 -19.82
CA PHE A 402 -1.66 1.44 -18.46
C PHE A 402 -0.55 1.90 -17.50
N ASN A 403 -0.75 3.05 -16.84
CA ASN A 403 0.20 3.57 -15.86
C ASN A 403 -0.26 3.25 -14.43
N HIS A 404 0.54 2.44 -13.74
CA HIS A 404 0.31 1.95 -12.40
C HIS A 404 1.08 2.75 -11.32
N SER A 405 1.69 3.90 -11.66
CA SER A 405 2.42 4.72 -10.69
C SER A 405 1.49 5.31 -9.61
N LYS A 406 1.99 5.41 -8.37
CA LYS A 406 1.30 6.07 -7.25
C LYS A 406 2.14 7.25 -6.78
N LEU A 407 1.85 8.42 -7.34
CA LEU A 407 2.65 9.62 -7.17
C LEU A 407 1.77 10.75 -6.70
N THR A 408 2.19 11.47 -5.67
CA THR A 408 1.59 12.73 -5.27
C THR A 408 2.68 13.77 -5.07
N VAL A 409 2.44 14.99 -5.56
CA VAL A 409 3.29 16.14 -5.28
C VAL A 409 2.44 17.33 -4.87
N ILE A 410 2.92 18.07 -3.86
CA ILE A 410 2.27 19.27 -3.33
C ILE A 410 3.27 20.42 -3.35
N ASP A 411 2.83 21.54 -3.92
CA ASP A 411 3.54 22.82 -3.95
C ASP A 411 5.00 22.77 -4.45
N GLY A 412 5.37 21.75 -5.23
CA GLY A 412 6.73 21.55 -5.73
C GLY A 412 7.78 21.33 -4.62
N ALA A 413 7.36 20.86 -3.44
CA ALA A 413 8.28 20.68 -2.30
C ALA A 413 8.07 19.38 -1.53
N TRP A 414 6.85 18.85 -1.50
CA TRP A 414 6.49 17.64 -0.79
C TRP A 414 6.01 16.58 -1.76
N SER A 415 6.64 15.41 -1.73
CA SER A 415 6.29 14.27 -2.57
C SER A 415 5.93 13.05 -1.73
N TYR A 416 5.03 12.24 -2.26
CA TYR A 416 4.60 10.99 -1.66
C TYR A 416 4.51 9.92 -2.73
N ILE A 417 5.33 8.88 -2.57
CA ILE A 417 5.59 7.87 -3.59
C ILE A 417 5.61 6.50 -2.95
N GLY A 418 5.24 5.45 -3.66
CA GLY A 418 5.29 4.10 -3.09
C GLY A 418 4.36 3.09 -3.72
N SER A 419 3.82 2.21 -2.89
CA SER A 419 2.97 1.10 -3.31
C SER A 419 1.47 1.39 -3.18
N SER A 420 1.08 2.38 -2.37
CA SER A 420 -0.32 2.60 -2.01
C SER A 420 -1.13 3.28 -3.09
N ASN A 421 -2.25 2.66 -3.47
CA ASN A 421 -3.29 3.35 -4.21
C ASN A 421 -4.15 4.21 -3.26
N ILE A 422 -4.90 5.15 -3.82
CA ILE A 422 -5.90 5.93 -3.08
C ILE A 422 -7.25 5.24 -3.21
N ASP A 423 -7.37 4.06 -2.60
CA ASP A 423 -8.59 3.25 -2.55
C ASP A 423 -8.79 2.63 -1.15
N PRO A 424 -10.00 2.16 -0.80
CA PRO A 424 -10.28 1.64 0.53
C PRO A 424 -9.44 0.42 0.90
N ARG A 425 -9.06 -0.39 -0.09
CA ARG A 425 -8.27 -1.60 0.14
C ARG A 425 -6.83 -1.26 0.51
N SER A 426 -6.14 -0.42 -0.26
CA SER A 426 -4.77 0.02 0.05
C SER A 426 -4.72 0.81 1.36
N LEU A 427 -5.72 1.66 1.64
CA LEU A 427 -5.70 2.51 2.84
C LEU A 427 -6.05 1.77 4.15
N ARG A 428 -6.69 0.59 4.08
CA ARG A 428 -7.20 -0.10 5.29
C ARG A 428 -6.83 -1.58 5.40
N LEU A 429 -6.66 -2.30 4.29
CA LEU A 429 -6.63 -3.77 4.27
C LEU A 429 -5.29 -4.36 3.81
N ASN A 430 -4.60 -3.71 2.87
CA ASN A 430 -3.28 -4.16 2.44
C ASN A 430 -2.21 -3.62 3.39
N PHE A 431 -1.14 -4.38 3.57
CA PHE A 431 0.11 -3.83 4.03
C PHE A 431 0.78 -3.11 2.86
N GLU A 432 1.07 -1.83 3.02
CA GLU A 432 1.69 -0.98 2.01
C GLU A 432 2.94 -0.30 2.58
N VAL A 433 3.76 0.25 1.69
CA VAL A 433 4.91 1.09 2.05
C VAL A 433 5.00 2.25 1.08
N ASP A 434 5.02 3.46 1.63
CA ASP A 434 5.25 4.68 0.89
C ASP A 434 6.43 5.44 1.49
N ILE A 435 6.88 6.48 0.79
CA ILE A 435 7.96 7.36 1.20
C ILE A 435 7.48 8.79 1.04
N GLU A 436 7.50 9.52 2.14
CA GLU A 436 7.44 10.97 2.12
C GLU A 436 8.83 11.50 1.80
N VAL A 437 8.91 12.43 0.84
CA VAL A 437 10.15 13.12 0.46
C VAL A 437 9.92 14.62 0.49
N ILE A 438 10.79 15.35 1.18
CA ILE A 438 10.80 16.82 1.19
C ILE A 438 12.09 17.28 0.53
N ASP A 439 11.98 17.62 -0.75
CA ASP A 439 13.07 18.08 -1.61
C ASP A 439 12.46 18.71 -2.87
N ALA A 440 12.90 19.91 -3.25
CA ALA A 440 12.29 20.67 -4.35
C ALA A 440 12.63 20.05 -5.72
N ASP A 441 13.89 19.67 -5.94
CA ASP A 441 14.34 19.09 -7.21
C ASP A 441 13.66 17.73 -7.45
N PHE A 442 13.54 16.92 -6.40
CA PHE A 442 12.80 15.66 -6.46
C PHE A 442 11.30 15.88 -6.71
N ALA A 443 10.70 16.86 -6.04
CA ALA A 443 9.29 17.19 -6.27
C ALA A 443 9.03 17.66 -7.71
N ASP A 444 9.94 18.44 -8.28
CA ASP A 444 9.88 18.84 -9.69
C ASP A 444 10.03 17.64 -10.63
N LEU A 445 10.91 16.69 -10.33
CA LEU A 445 11.04 15.43 -11.09
C LEU A 445 9.74 14.62 -11.11
N ILE A 446 9.10 14.45 -9.95
CA ILE A 446 7.78 13.79 -9.85
C ILE A 446 6.71 14.61 -10.58
N GLY A 447 6.73 15.93 -10.43
CA GLY A 447 5.82 16.85 -11.09
C GLY A 447 5.90 16.77 -12.62
N GLN A 448 7.10 16.63 -13.17
CA GLN A 448 7.34 16.42 -14.61
C GLN A 448 6.82 15.06 -15.08
N ARG A 449 7.00 14.00 -14.30
CA ARG A 449 6.44 12.67 -14.60
C ARG A 449 4.91 12.72 -14.71
N ILE A 450 4.24 13.41 -13.78
CA ILE A 450 2.79 13.59 -13.82
C ILE A 450 2.38 14.49 -14.99
N ALA A 451 3.12 15.57 -15.25
CA ALA A 451 2.87 16.48 -16.37
C ALA A 451 2.98 15.79 -17.75
N ALA A 452 3.91 14.84 -17.90
CA ALA A 452 4.02 14.05 -19.13
C ALA A 452 2.73 13.25 -19.38
N ALA A 453 2.19 12.58 -18.36
CA ALA A 453 0.92 11.87 -18.50
C ALA A 453 -0.28 12.81 -18.73
N LEU A 454 -0.25 14.03 -18.15
CA LEU A 454 -1.27 15.05 -18.42
C LEU A 454 -1.29 15.51 -19.87
N SER A 455 -0.12 15.58 -20.53
CA SER A 455 -0.03 16.06 -21.92
C SER A 455 -0.75 15.18 -22.94
N GLU A 456 -0.97 13.91 -22.61
CA GLU A 456 -1.68 12.92 -23.42
C GLU A 456 -3.05 12.54 -22.83
N ALA A 457 -3.51 13.29 -21.80
CA ALA A 457 -4.74 13.00 -21.09
C ALA A 457 -5.91 13.84 -21.58
N GLU A 458 -7.10 13.23 -21.54
CA GLU A 458 -8.36 13.94 -21.78
C GLU A 458 -8.95 14.42 -20.46
N GLU A 459 -9.35 15.69 -20.40
CA GLU A 459 -10.03 16.25 -19.24
C GLU A 459 -11.44 15.68 -19.12
N VAL A 460 -11.80 15.17 -17.95
CA VAL A 460 -13.16 14.71 -17.66
C VAL A 460 -14.04 15.92 -17.33
N LYS A 461 -14.97 16.27 -18.23
CA LYS A 461 -15.90 17.37 -18.00
C LYS A 461 -17.15 16.92 -17.26
N LEU A 462 -17.61 17.77 -16.34
CA LEU A 462 -18.79 17.49 -15.51
C LEU A 462 -20.08 17.30 -16.35
N ASP A 463 -20.27 18.12 -17.37
CA ASP A 463 -21.47 18.07 -18.21
C ASP A 463 -21.51 16.79 -19.05
N GLU A 464 -20.36 16.39 -19.61
CA GLU A 464 -20.19 15.12 -20.32
C GLU A 464 -20.45 13.94 -19.38
N LEU A 465 -19.90 13.97 -18.17
CA LEU A 465 -20.10 12.92 -17.16
C LEU A 465 -21.59 12.72 -16.82
N ARG A 466 -22.37 13.81 -16.77
CA ARG A 466 -23.81 13.80 -16.44
C ARG A 466 -24.71 13.44 -17.63
N ALA A 467 -24.29 13.77 -18.85
CA ALA A 467 -25.02 13.49 -20.08
C ALA A 467 -25.03 12.00 -20.48
N ARG A 468 -24.16 11.17 -19.86
CA ARG A 468 -24.09 9.73 -20.13
C ARG A 468 -25.41 8.99 -19.83
N PRO A 469 -25.73 7.91 -20.56
CA PRO A 469 -26.98 7.17 -20.41
C PRO A 469 -27.28 6.73 -18.97
N PHE A 470 -28.56 6.78 -18.57
CA PHE A 470 -29.00 6.41 -17.23
C PHE A 470 -28.55 4.99 -16.82
N ALA A 471 -28.69 4.01 -17.73
CA ALA A 471 -28.30 2.63 -17.45
C ALA A 471 -26.80 2.50 -17.11
N GLN A 472 -25.93 3.21 -17.84
CA GLN A 472 -24.50 3.24 -17.56
C GLN A 472 -24.23 3.87 -16.19
N ARG A 473 -24.82 5.04 -15.92
CA ARG A 473 -24.67 5.73 -14.63
C ARG A 473 -25.18 4.88 -13.45
N LEU A 474 -26.26 4.12 -13.65
CA LEU A 474 -26.81 3.24 -12.63
C LEU A 474 -25.85 2.09 -12.32
N VAL A 475 -25.27 1.45 -13.34
CA VAL A 475 -24.26 0.39 -13.15
C VAL A 475 -23.06 0.94 -12.39
N GLU A 476 -22.51 2.09 -12.79
CA GLU A 476 -21.41 2.77 -12.09
C GLU A 476 -21.74 2.99 -10.61
N ARG A 477 -22.94 3.50 -10.30
CA ARG A 477 -23.39 3.75 -8.93
C ARG A 477 -23.60 2.47 -8.12
N ILE A 478 -24.11 1.39 -8.73
CA ILE A 478 -24.26 0.09 -8.07
C ILE A 478 -22.88 -0.51 -7.77
N THR A 479 -21.96 -0.47 -8.73
CA THR A 479 -20.58 -0.93 -8.52
C THR A 479 -19.89 -0.13 -7.42
N TRP A 480 -20.10 1.19 -7.38
CA TRP A 480 -19.61 2.06 -6.31
C TRP A 480 -20.13 1.67 -4.91
N LEU A 481 -21.32 1.08 -4.76
CA LEU A 481 -21.77 0.57 -3.45
C LEU A 481 -20.87 -0.56 -2.92
N GLY A 482 -20.14 -1.23 -3.81
CA GLY A 482 -19.14 -2.25 -3.48
C GLY A 482 -17.77 -1.68 -3.09
N SER A 483 -17.55 -0.36 -3.14
CA SER A 483 -16.24 0.29 -2.90
C SER A 483 -15.52 -0.17 -1.63
N PRO A 484 -16.17 -0.45 -0.48
CA PRO A 484 -15.45 -0.95 0.71
C PRO A 484 -14.69 -2.27 0.51
N TYR A 485 -14.95 -2.98 -0.59
CA TYR A 485 -14.34 -4.28 -0.93
C TYR A 485 -13.58 -4.28 -2.26
N LEU A 486 -13.62 -3.17 -2.99
CA LEU A 486 -12.81 -2.92 -4.18
C LEU A 486 -11.48 -2.31 -3.70
#